data_AF-A0A8H5UFV5-F1
#
_entry.id   AF-A0A8H5UFV5-F1
#
_cell.length_a   1.000
_cell.length_b   1.000
_cell.length_c   1.000
_cell.angle_alpha   90.00
_cell.angle_beta   90.00
_cell.angle_gamma   90.00
#
_symmetry.space_group_name_H-M   'P 1'
#
loop_
_entity.id
_entity.type
_entity.pdbx_description
1 polymer ?
#
loop_
_entity_poly.entity_id
_entity_poly.type
_entity_poly.pdbx_seq_one_letter_code
_entity_poly.pdbx_strand_id
1 'polypeptide(L)'
;MVVNVAGGREPLVYKANKAEEQHSTPVNGFVVDCISLGSNGSSFVPNLERFSIRKFHGRQPISSLLLYPLKFDPNADTLRNGFLEGGRNFSQVASSPFCHKRAAGKTVDEPSISLDAEVVVDMTLAMNTRSEWRLDSSITRDDFTRNDRREVLERPWYEHLMIMRPYVHAFVLRSRQWVTIRSEDLQEVIFRNSFDDLVLPDNHKTTVQALVTTHEKGRSPLSSSPEQPSIGSVLDLVQGKGSGLVILLHGPPGVGKTSTAECVADDTKRPLFPITCGDIGETAADVEHNLQSHFQLAHKWGCVLLLDEADIFLAKRTRSDLRHNAVTSVFLRSLEYYAGILFLTTNRVGVIDPAFRSRIQMSLFYPQLSLDVTCKLYEKFIRRAKAEQMSQGYYAFKIKEKEILKFGKKHFRTLEKNSYETWNGRQIRNAFQTAIALAEHQSMTQSPEDPQPTLGKEQFEAVARGFMQFDEYLSKTLGATDADMAKREGWRNDGYMMGAGNPAVPVVPMAMPQPARHVQKQAVAMKYHSDDDSDSETDSDEESDRDVREARAGKSGSADKGDSEMDREEFYEYMKWKRQRSEHK
;
A
#
# COMPACT_ATOMS: atom_id res chain seq x y z
N MET A 1 15.58 15.08 -30.98
CA MET A 1 15.94 15.39 -32.39
C MET A 1 16.59 16.76 -32.44
N VAL A 2 17.61 16.98 -33.26
CA VAL A 2 18.10 18.35 -33.55
C VAL A 2 17.37 18.84 -34.78
N VAL A 3 16.72 20.00 -34.71
CA VAL A 3 15.89 20.53 -35.80
C VAL A 3 16.50 21.81 -36.41
N ASN A 4 17.36 22.51 -35.70
CA ASN A 4 18.15 23.62 -36.25
C ASN A 4 19.49 23.79 -35.53
N VAL A 5 20.48 24.28 -36.27
CA VAL A 5 21.81 24.69 -35.75
C VAL A 5 22.16 26.05 -36.36
N ALA A 6 22.02 27.11 -35.57
CA ALA A 6 22.26 28.48 -36.01
C ALA A 6 23.56 29.03 -35.37
N GLY A 7 24.60 29.23 -36.19
CA GLY A 7 25.81 29.95 -35.80
C GLY A 7 25.70 31.42 -36.18
N GLY A 8 25.60 32.33 -35.20
CA GLY A 8 25.54 33.78 -35.44
C GLY A 8 24.36 34.26 -36.32
N ARG A 9 23.24 33.52 -36.35
CA ARG A 9 21.99 33.86 -37.05
C ARG A 9 20.80 33.65 -36.13
N GLU A 10 19.67 34.28 -36.45
CA GLU A 10 18.43 34.09 -35.70
C GLU A 10 17.93 32.63 -35.80
N PRO A 11 17.44 32.03 -34.70
CA PRO A 11 16.91 30.66 -34.70
C PRO A 11 15.48 30.59 -35.25
N LEU A 12 14.96 29.38 -35.48
CA LEU A 12 13.82 29.10 -36.38
C LEU A 12 12.43 29.66 -36.00
N VAL A 13 12.29 30.47 -34.93
CA VAL A 13 10.99 30.83 -34.35
C VAL A 13 10.80 32.35 -34.29
N TYR A 14 10.26 32.93 -35.36
CA TYR A 14 9.78 34.33 -35.40
C TYR A 14 8.24 34.44 -35.56
N LYS A 15 7.49 33.34 -35.44
CA LYS A 15 6.02 33.33 -35.67
C LYS A 15 5.17 32.55 -34.65
N ALA A 16 5.76 32.06 -33.56
CA ALA A 16 5.01 31.39 -32.49
C ALA A 16 4.47 32.35 -31.41
N ASN A 17 5.07 33.54 -31.26
CA ASN A 17 4.55 34.60 -30.38
C ASN A 17 4.67 35.95 -31.08
N LYS A 18 3.63 36.78 -30.93
CA LYS A 18 3.62 38.19 -31.36
C LYS A 18 3.31 39.15 -30.20
N ALA A 19 3.52 38.66 -28.98
CA ALA A 19 3.61 39.43 -27.75
C ALA A 19 5.06 39.34 -27.26
N GLU A 20 5.54 40.41 -26.62
CA GLU A 20 6.92 40.62 -26.15
C GLU A 20 8.00 40.65 -27.24
N GLU A 21 8.19 41.84 -27.82
CA GLU A 21 9.44 42.23 -28.49
C GLU A 21 10.57 42.39 -27.45
N GLN A 22 11.11 41.28 -26.93
CA GLN A 22 12.39 41.32 -26.21
C GLN A 22 13.55 41.23 -27.21
N HIS A 23 14.54 42.13 -27.06
CA HIS A 23 15.53 42.42 -28.11
C HIS A 23 16.31 41.18 -28.60
N SER A 24 16.41 41.06 -29.94
CA SER A 24 17.38 40.19 -30.63
C SER A 24 18.80 40.52 -30.14
N THR A 25 19.29 39.74 -29.20
CA THR A 25 20.69 39.78 -28.76
C THR A 25 21.50 38.83 -29.65
N PRO A 26 22.49 39.33 -30.42
CA PRO A 26 23.23 38.49 -31.36
C PRO A 26 24.02 37.43 -30.60
N VAL A 27 23.66 36.15 -30.81
CA VAL A 27 24.23 35.05 -30.04
C VAL A 27 25.71 34.87 -30.37
N ASN A 28 26.57 35.17 -29.40
CA ASN A 28 28.02 35.06 -29.50
C ASN A 28 28.47 33.60 -29.34
N GLY A 29 28.06 32.75 -30.28
CA GLY A 29 28.19 31.29 -30.23
C GLY A 29 27.30 30.58 -31.26
N PHE A 30 26.95 29.33 -30.96
CA PHE A 30 25.98 28.52 -31.71
C PHE A 30 24.73 28.25 -30.87
N VAL A 31 23.56 28.33 -31.50
CA VAL A 31 22.28 27.85 -30.95
C VAL A 31 21.96 26.51 -31.58
N VAL A 32 21.50 25.56 -30.77
CA VAL A 32 20.92 24.30 -31.23
C VAL A 32 19.49 24.22 -30.71
N ASP A 33 18.53 24.15 -31.63
CA ASP A 33 17.12 23.93 -31.31
C ASP A 33 16.84 22.41 -31.34
N CYS A 34 16.57 21.84 -30.16
CA CYS A 34 16.30 20.42 -29.95
C CYS A 34 14.82 20.19 -29.66
N ILE A 35 14.26 19.09 -30.17
CA ILE A 35 12.87 18.68 -29.91
C ILE A 35 12.81 17.29 -29.27
N SER A 36 12.00 17.20 -28.21
CA SER A 36 11.55 15.98 -27.54
C SER A 36 10.03 15.87 -27.65
N LEU A 37 9.46 14.67 -27.47
CA LEU A 37 8.02 14.44 -27.38
C LEU A 37 7.65 14.09 -25.95
N GLY A 38 6.66 14.76 -25.38
CA GLY A 38 6.06 14.37 -24.10
C GLY A 38 4.56 14.20 -24.23
N SER A 39 3.87 13.99 -23.11
CA SER A 39 2.41 14.01 -23.05
C SER A 39 1.91 15.34 -22.48
N ASN A 40 0.74 15.80 -22.89
CA ASN A 40 -0.02 16.86 -22.22
C ASN A 40 -1.22 16.31 -21.42
N GLY A 41 -1.23 15.00 -21.17
CA GLY A 41 -2.30 14.28 -20.47
C GLY A 41 -3.43 13.82 -21.39
N SER A 42 -3.42 14.16 -22.69
CA SER A 42 -4.44 13.68 -23.66
C SER A 42 -3.87 13.34 -25.03
N SER A 43 -2.65 13.79 -25.34
CA SER A 43 -1.98 13.60 -26.62
C SER A 43 -0.45 13.75 -26.46
N PHE A 44 0.31 13.14 -27.36
CA PHE A 44 1.73 13.43 -27.48
C PHE A 44 1.95 14.80 -28.13
N VAL A 45 2.79 15.63 -27.50
CA VAL A 45 3.09 17.00 -27.92
C VAL A 45 4.59 17.23 -28.07
N PRO A 46 5.04 18.02 -29.07
CA PRO A 46 6.44 18.38 -29.21
C PRO A 46 6.83 19.46 -28.21
N ASN A 47 7.93 19.24 -27.51
CA ASN A 47 8.58 20.22 -26.64
C ASN A 47 9.88 20.73 -27.28
N LEU A 48 10.10 22.04 -27.28
CA LEU A 48 11.31 22.68 -27.81
C LEU A 48 12.26 23.06 -26.67
N GLU A 49 13.49 22.56 -26.74
CA GLU A 49 14.58 22.88 -25.82
C GLU A 49 15.72 23.56 -26.60
N ARG A 50 16.09 24.77 -26.19
CA ARG A 50 17.13 25.57 -26.84
C ARG A 50 18.44 25.51 -26.05
N PHE A 51 19.48 24.97 -26.68
CA PHE A 51 20.82 24.88 -26.11
C PHE A 51 21.74 25.93 -26.75
N SER A 52 22.52 26.63 -25.93
CA SER A 52 23.46 27.66 -26.38
C SER A 52 24.90 27.26 -26.09
N ILE A 53 25.67 27.02 -27.15
CA ILE A 53 27.10 26.73 -27.09
C ILE A 53 27.84 28.05 -27.25
N ARG A 54 28.29 28.61 -26.12
CA ARG A 54 29.07 29.86 -26.08
C ARG A 54 30.35 29.73 -26.90
N LYS A 55 30.75 30.81 -27.58
CA LYS A 55 32.04 30.87 -28.29
C LYS A 55 33.21 30.68 -27.31
N PHE A 56 34.10 29.74 -27.63
CA PHE A 56 35.34 29.46 -26.92
C PHE A 56 36.57 29.74 -27.81
N HIS A 57 37.75 29.82 -27.21
CA HIS A 57 39.02 29.98 -27.91
C HIS A 57 39.79 28.67 -27.98
N GLY A 58 40.56 28.46 -29.07
CA GLY A 58 41.33 27.25 -29.29
C GLY A 58 40.48 26.04 -29.68
N ARG A 59 40.90 24.84 -29.27
CA ARG A 59 40.16 23.58 -29.46
C ARG A 59 39.65 23.09 -28.10
N GLN A 60 38.38 22.71 -28.02
CA GLN A 60 37.82 22.00 -26.87
C GLN A 60 37.47 20.55 -27.27
N PRO A 61 37.52 19.59 -26.33
CA PRO A 61 36.94 18.27 -26.53
C PRO A 61 35.43 18.39 -26.80
N ILE A 62 34.90 17.62 -27.75
CA ILE A 62 33.45 17.62 -28.03
C ILE A 62 32.63 17.09 -26.84
N SER A 63 33.25 16.30 -25.96
CA SER A 63 32.71 15.86 -24.66
C SER A 63 32.63 16.93 -23.57
N SER A 64 33.23 18.12 -23.75
CA SER A 64 33.07 19.25 -22.82
C SER A 64 32.00 20.26 -23.26
N LEU A 65 31.15 19.90 -24.23
CA LEU A 65 30.03 20.71 -24.71
C LEU A 65 28.71 20.19 -24.12
N LEU A 66 27.74 21.09 -23.94
CA LEU A 66 26.39 20.77 -23.43
C LEU A 66 25.60 19.79 -24.31
N LEU A 67 25.99 19.61 -25.58
CA LEU A 67 25.38 18.66 -26.50
C LEU A 67 26.47 17.81 -27.16
N TYR A 68 26.34 16.50 -27.01
CA TYR A 68 27.23 15.51 -27.59
C TYR A 68 26.52 14.79 -28.75
N PRO A 69 26.99 14.88 -30.02
CA PRO A 69 26.32 14.23 -31.13
C PRO A 69 26.49 12.71 -31.08
N LEU A 70 25.38 11.98 -30.91
CA LEU A 70 25.32 10.51 -30.74
C LEU A 70 26.22 9.72 -31.71
N LYS A 71 26.38 10.17 -32.96
CA LYS A 71 27.24 9.55 -33.98
C LYS A 71 28.74 9.49 -33.65
N PHE A 72 29.18 10.14 -32.57
CA PHE A 72 30.56 10.11 -32.09
C PHE A 72 30.72 9.27 -30.80
N ASP A 73 29.63 8.79 -30.21
CA ASP A 73 29.67 8.01 -28.97
C ASP A 73 30.16 6.58 -29.24
N PRO A 74 31.12 6.04 -28.47
CA PRO A 74 31.53 4.63 -28.57
C PRO A 74 30.37 3.64 -28.37
N ASN A 75 29.30 4.06 -27.68
CA ASN A 75 28.12 3.25 -27.36
C ASN A 75 26.88 3.71 -28.16
N ALA A 76 27.06 4.39 -29.30
CA ALA A 76 25.98 5.01 -30.07
C ALA A 76 24.79 4.08 -30.35
N ASP A 77 25.05 2.82 -30.73
CA ASP A 77 24.01 1.83 -31.00
C ASP A 77 23.32 1.32 -29.72
N THR A 78 24.07 1.13 -28.63
CA THR A 78 23.51 0.77 -27.31
C THR A 78 22.58 1.87 -26.80
N LEU A 79 23.01 3.13 -26.86
CA LEU A 79 22.22 4.30 -26.51
C LEU A 79 20.99 4.45 -27.41
N ARG A 80 21.14 4.26 -28.73
CA ARG A 80 20.01 4.24 -29.68
C ARG A 80 18.98 3.18 -29.31
N ASN A 81 19.41 1.97 -28.96
CA ASN A 81 18.52 0.89 -28.55
C ASN A 81 17.82 1.21 -27.22
N GLY A 82 18.54 1.76 -26.24
CA GLY A 82 17.94 2.26 -24.99
C GLY A 82 16.86 3.32 -25.23
N PHE A 83 17.13 4.35 -26.05
CA PHE A 83 16.12 5.36 -26.39
C PHE A 83 14.92 4.78 -27.18
N LEU A 84 15.11 3.73 -27.98
CA LEU A 84 14.00 3.02 -28.63
C LEU A 84 13.16 2.21 -27.63
N GLU A 85 13.78 1.65 -26.60
CA GLU A 85 13.11 0.85 -25.56
C GLU A 85 12.38 1.73 -24.53
N GLY A 86 13.06 2.71 -23.94
CA GLY A 86 12.45 3.71 -23.06
C GLY A 86 11.30 4.48 -23.76
N GLY A 87 11.44 4.76 -25.06
CA GLY A 87 10.37 5.32 -25.88
C GLY A 87 9.16 4.39 -26.04
N ARG A 88 9.36 3.07 -26.18
CA ARG A 88 8.24 2.09 -26.20
C ARG A 88 7.54 2.03 -24.86
N ASN A 89 8.31 1.96 -23.78
CA ASN A 89 7.79 1.87 -22.42
C ASN A 89 7.00 3.14 -22.07
N PHE A 90 7.53 4.33 -22.37
CA PHE A 90 6.80 5.59 -22.27
C PHE A 90 5.53 5.61 -23.13
N SER A 91 5.61 5.23 -24.41
CA SER A 91 4.46 5.23 -25.31
C SER A 91 3.33 4.30 -24.83
N GLN A 92 3.67 3.08 -24.41
CA GLN A 92 2.71 2.09 -23.87
C GLN A 92 2.04 2.60 -22.58
N VAL A 93 2.82 3.17 -21.67
CA VAL A 93 2.33 3.68 -20.37
C VAL A 93 1.48 4.95 -20.56
N ALA A 94 1.96 5.92 -21.34
CA ALA A 94 1.31 7.22 -21.52
C ALA A 94 0.12 7.23 -22.50
N SER A 95 -0.05 6.17 -23.30
CA SER A 95 -1.25 5.99 -24.15
C SER A 95 -2.41 5.29 -23.42
N SER A 96 -2.15 4.67 -22.26
CA SER A 96 -3.18 4.04 -21.43
C SER A 96 -3.92 5.09 -20.60
N PRO A 97 -5.25 4.99 -20.39
CA PRO A 97 -5.97 5.93 -19.50
C PRO A 97 -5.45 5.88 -18.06
N PHE A 98 -4.96 4.72 -17.63
CA PHE A 98 -4.04 4.53 -16.50
C PHE A 98 -3.33 3.18 -16.63
N CYS A 99 -2.27 2.92 -15.86
CA CYS A 99 -1.76 1.56 -15.64
C CYS A 99 -1.16 1.38 -14.24
N HIS A 100 -1.44 0.24 -13.62
CA HIS A 100 -0.82 -0.22 -12.37
C HIS A 100 0.53 -0.89 -12.68
N LYS A 101 1.58 -0.48 -11.98
CA LYS A 101 2.98 -0.94 -12.17
C LYS A 101 3.70 -0.99 -10.81
N ARG A 102 4.85 -1.65 -10.77
CA ARG A 102 5.83 -1.47 -9.68
C ARG A 102 6.92 -0.50 -10.15
N ALA A 103 7.18 0.54 -9.39
CA ALA A 103 8.32 1.43 -9.59
C ALA A 103 9.47 0.99 -8.68
N ALA A 104 10.65 0.77 -9.24
CA ALA A 104 11.85 0.31 -8.53
C ALA A 104 13.08 1.12 -9.00
N GLY A 105 13.41 2.20 -8.30
CA GLY A 105 14.46 3.13 -8.70
C GLY A 105 14.56 4.37 -7.81
N LYS A 106 14.80 5.54 -8.42
CA LYS A 106 14.76 6.85 -7.76
C LYS A 106 13.78 7.78 -8.46
N THR A 107 13.10 8.64 -7.69
CA THR A 107 12.31 9.73 -8.27
C THR A 107 13.21 10.77 -8.95
N VAL A 108 12.65 11.44 -9.95
CA VAL A 108 13.28 12.53 -10.71
C VAL A 108 13.03 13.88 -10.04
N ASP A 109 11.98 13.98 -9.21
CA ASP A 109 11.69 15.17 -8.40
C ASP A 109 12.81 15.41 -7.37
N GLU A 110 13.12 16.68 -7.07
CA GLU A 110 14.06 17.06 -6.01
C GLU A 110 13.32 17.29 -4.68
N PRO A 111 13.80 16.73 -3.54
CA PRO A 111 14.91 15.81 -3.40
C PRO A 111 14.57 14.39 -3.89
N SER A 112 15.52 13.72 -4.55
CA SER A 112 15.30 12.37 -5.11
C SER A 112 15.07 11.31 -4.02
N ILE A 113 13.92 10.64 -4.05
CA ILE A 113 13.53 9.60 -3.11
C ILE A 113 13.81 8.22 -3.74
N SER A 114 14.39 7.29 -2.96
CA SER A 114 14.51 5.90 -3.38
C SER A 114 13.15 5.21 -3.24
N LEU A 115 12.64 4.63 -4.33
CA LEU A 115 11.29 4.09 -4.41
C LEU A 115 11.32 2.62 -4.80
N ASP A 116 10.71 1.77 -3.97
CA ASP A 116 10.27 0.41 -4.32
C ASP A 116 8.81 0.26 -3.87
N ALA A 117 7.88 0.49 -4.78
CA ALA A 117 6.45 0.56 -4.47
C ALA A 117 5.58 0.27 -5.68
N GLU A 118 4.33 -0.15 -5.42
CA GLU A 118 3.28 -0.14 -6.43
C GLU A 118 2.75 1.29 -6.66
N VAL A 119 2.58 1.61 -7.93
CA VAL A 119 2.16 2.93 -8.42
C VAL A 119 1.07 2.78 -9.49
N VAL A 120 0.23 3.81 -9.63
CA VAL A 120 -0.63 3.96 -10.81
C VAL A 120 -0.13 5.15 -11.62
N VAL A 121 0.23 4.91 -12.89
CA VAL A 121 0.52 5.98 -13.85
C VAL A 121 -0.79 6.39 -14.51
N ASP A 122 -1.09 7.68 -14.48
CA ASP A 122 -2.33 8.26 -15.02
C ASP A 122 -2.02 9.71 -15.44
N MET A 123 -1.44 9.84 -16.63
CA MET A 123 -0.87 11.12 -17.12
C MET A 123 -1.93 12.23 -17.23
N THR A 124 -3.18 11.84 -17.56
CA THR A 124 -4.32 12.76 -17.61
C THR A 124 -4.60 13.38 -16.25
N LEU A 125 -4.71 12.54 -15.21
CA LEU A 125 -5.03 13.01 -13.87
C LEU A 125 -3.84 13.73 -13.22
N ALA A 126 -2.62 13.25 -13.45
CA ALA A 126 -1.39 13.89 -12.97
C ALA A 126 -1.32 15.37 -13.41
N MET A 127 -1.51 15.63 -14.71
CA MET A 127 -1.41 16.99 -15.28
C MET A 127 -2.65 17.86 -15.03
N ASN A 128 -3.80 17.26 -14.67
CA ASN A 128 -4.96 17.99 -14.16
C ASN A 128 -4.83 18.33 -12.67
N THR A 129 -4.07 17.54 -11.90
CA THR A 129 -3.79 17.78 -10.47
C THR A 129 -2.61 18.75 -10.28
N ARG A 130 -1.63 18.68 -11.19
CA ARG A 130 -0.42 19.53 -11.24
C ARG A 130 -0.27 20.11 -12.64
N SER A 131 -0.82 21.32 -12.86
CA SER A 131 -0.77 22.02 -14.14
C SER A 131 0.66 22.31 -14.61
N GLU A 132 1.61 22.44 -13.69
CA GLU A 132 3.03 22.63 -13.95
C GLU A 132 3.72 21.44 -14.65
N TRP A 133 3.06 20.27 -14.68
CA TRP A 133 3.51 19.09 -15.43
C TRP A 133 2.95 19.04 -16.86
N ARG A 134 1.98 19.89 -17.20
CA ARG A 134 1.38 19.97 -18.54
C ARG A 134 2.37 20.62 -19.51
N LEU A 135 2.72 19.93 -20.58
CA LEU A 135 3.57 20.49 -21.64
C LEU A 135 2.75 21.39 -22.58
N ASP A 136 2.89 22.70 -22.39
CA ASP A 136 2.37 23.70 -23.32
C ASP A 136 3.26 23.80 -24.56
N SER A 137 2.79 23.21 -25.66
CA SER A 137 3.51 23.23 -26.94
C SER A 137 3.19 24.49 -27.73
N SER A 138 4.21 25.34 -27.91
CA SER A 138 4.16 26.55 -28.73
C SER A 138 4.36 26.31 -30.24
N ILE A 139 4.40 25.04 -30.68
CA ILE A 139 4.70 24.65 -32.06
C ILE A 139 3.62 23.70 -32.58
N THR A 140 2.93 24.08 -33.66
CA THR A 140 1.90 23.23 -34.26
C THR A 140 2.52 22.16 -35.17
N ARG A 141 1.75 21.08 -35.42
CA ARG A 141 2.11 20.05 -36.42
C ARG A 141 2.36 20.61 -37.83
N ASP A 142 1.74 21.75 -38.15
CA ASP A 142 1.90 22.44 -39.42
C ASP A 142 3.23 23.20 -39.51
N ASP A 143 3.71 23.77 -38.40
CA ASP A 143 5.00 24.49 -38.36
C ASP A 143 6.19 23.56 -38.62
N PHE A 144 6.10 22.30 -38.17
CA PHE A 144 7.03 21.23 -38.53
C PHE A 144 6.95 20.88 -40.02
N THR A 145 5.76 20.46 -40.48
CA THR A 145 5.59 19.82 -41.80
C THR A 145 5.74 20.78 -43.00
N ARG A 146 5.66 22.09 -42.76
CA ARG A 146 5.86 23.12 -43.82
C ARG A 146 7.33 23.41 -44.11
N ASN A 147 8.24 23.26 -43.14
CA ASN A 147 9.59 23.82 -43.21
C ASN A 147 10.71 22.82 -43.52
N ASP A 148 10.59 21.55 -43.13
CA ASP A 148 11.51 20.50 -43.61
C ASP A 148 10.76 19.35 -44.29
N ARG A 149 11.14 19.07 -45.55
CA ARG A 149 10.62 17.97 -46.37
C ARG A 149 11.53 16.73 -46.36
N ARG A 150 12.68 16.78 -45.68
CA ARG A 150 13.73 15.74 -45.75
C ARG A 150 13.47 14.54 -44.84
N GLU A 151 12.80 14.74 -43.71
CA GLU A 151 12.47 13.67 -42.75
C GLU A 151 11.00 13.22 -42.77
N VAL A 152 10.12 13.90 -43.53
CA VAL A 152 8.68 13.58 -43.61
C VAL A 152 8.37 12.35 -44.48
N LEU A 153 9.39 11.71 -45.06
CA LEU A 153 9.23 10.83 -46.22
C LEU A 153 9.00 9.33 -45.96
N GLU A 154 9.28 8.79 -44.77
CA GLU A 154 9.13 7.34 -44.51
C GLU A 154 8.35 6.93 -43.24
N ARG A 155 8.27 7.76 -42.19
CA ARG A 155 7.39 7.49 -41.02
C ARG A 155 6.79 8.77 -40.41
N PRO A 156 5.64 8.68 -39.72
CA PRO A 156 5.11 9.80 -38.93
C PRO A 156 6.02 10.14 -37.75
N TRP A 157 6.26 11.43 -37.51
CA TRP A 157 7.16 11.90 -36.44
C TRP A 157 6.74 11.48 -35.02
N TYR A 158 5.46 11.16 -34.79
CA TYR A 158 4.99 10.64 -33.50
C TYR A 158 5.40 9.17 -33.24
N GLU A 159 5.85 8.44 -34.27
CA GLU A 159 6.47 7.11 -34.13
C GLU A 159 7.97 7.19 -33.76
N HIS A 160 8.53 8.40 -33.60
CA HIS A 160 9.95 8.57 -33.26
C HIS A 160 10.18 8.30 -31.76
N LEU A 161 10.10 7.02 -31.37
CA LEU A 161 10.33 6.51 -30.01
C LEU A 161 11.62 7.10 -29.39
N MET A 162 12.69 7.22 -30.18
CA MET A 162 13.99 7.79 -29.77
C MET A 162 13.97 9.21 -29.20
N ILE A 163 12.87 9.96 -29.36
CA ILE A 163 12.77 11.36 -28.89
C ILE A 163 11.67 11.55 -27.86
N MET A 164 10.99 10.49 -27.44
CA MET A 164 10.05 10.54 -26.34
C MET A 164 10.78 10.78 -25.02
N ARG A 165 10.25 11.68 -24.18
CA ARG A 165 10.77 11.95 -22.84
C ARG A 165 10.61 10.68 -22.01
N PRO A 166 11.66 10.15 -21.36
CA PRO A 166 11.59 8.88 -20.64
C PRO A 166 10.86 8.98 -19.29
N TYR A 167 10.13 10.05 -19.01
CA TYR A 167 9.58 10.39 -17.70
C TYR A 167 8.05 10.30 -17.67
N VAL A 168 7.49 9.68 -16.63
CA VAL A 168 6.06 9.60 -16.38
C VAL A 168 5.71 10.02 -14.95
N HIS A 169 4.49 10.50 -14.76
CA HIS A 169 3.98 10.94 -13.47
C HIS A 169 3.07 9.86 -12.87
N ALA A 170 3.45 9.35 -11.70
CA ALA A 170 2.84 8.20 -11.08
C ALA A 170 2.37 8.52 -9.66
N PHE A 171 1.22 7.97 -9.28
CA PHE A 171 0.69 8.06 -7.93
C PHE A 171 1.12 6.84 -7.13
N VAL A 172 1.88 7.05 -6.06
CA VAL A 172 2.34 5.98 -5.16
C VAL A 172 1.20 5.59 -4.23
N LEU A 173 0.64 4.40 -4.43
CA LEU A 173 -0.57 3.93 -3.72
C LEU A 173 -0.40 3.95 -2.19
N ARG A 174 0.81 3.66 -1.69
CA ARG A 174 1.11 3.55 -0.26
C ARG A 174 1.30 4.89 0.46
N SER A 175 1.92 5.89 -0.18
CA SER A 175 2.15 7.21 0.41
C SER A 175 1.16 8.27 -0.04
N ARG A 176 0.28 7.95 -1.00
CA ARG A 176 -0.74 8.83 -1.59
C ARG A 176 -0.16 10.08 -2.26
N GLN A 177 1.05 9.96 -2.82
CA GLN A 177 1.80 11.06 -3.40
C GLN A 177 2.06 10.87 -4.90
N TRP A 178 1.95 11.97 -5.65
CA TRP A 178 2.37 12.07 -7.04
C TRP A 178 3.88 12.32 -7.15
N VAL A 179 4.58 11.47 -7.89
CA VAL A 179 6.03 11.54 -8.17
C VAL A 179 6.31 11.44 -9.67
N THR A 180 7.48 11.90 -10.10
CA THR A 180 8.02 11.75 -11.44
C THR A 180 9.08 10.65 -11.44
N ILE A 181 8.94 9.66 -12.32
CA ILE A 181 9.81 8.48 -12.42
C ILE A 181 10.16 8.19 -13.87
N ARG A 182 11.22 7.43 -14.13
CA ARG A 182 11.54 6.98 -15.49
C ARG A 182 10.65 5.80 -15.88
N SER A 183 10.25 5.75 -17.14
CA SER A 183 9.56 4.63 -17.78
C SER A 183 10.39 3.34 -17.82
N GLU A 184 11.71 3.45 -17.64
CA GLU A 184 12.67 2.34 -17.48
C GLU A 184 12.69 1.79 -16.03
N ASP A 185 12.34 2.59 -15.02
CA ASP A 185 12.24 2.16 -13.61
C ASP A 185 10.90 1.46 -13.30
N LEU A 186 10.06 1.25 -14.32
CA LEU A 186 8.74 0.63 -14.22
C LEU A 186 8.76 -0.85 -14.63
N GLN A 187 8.11 -1.67 -13.82
CA GLN A 187 8.00 -3.12 -13.98
C GLN A 187 6.53 -3.55 -13.88
N GLU A 188 6.18 -4.70 -14.46
CA GLU A 188 4.87 -5.31 -14.24
C GLU A 188 4.71 -5.76 -12.78
N VAL A 189 3.49 -5.65 -12.25
CA VAL A 189 3.17 -6.14 -10.90
C VAL A 189 3.09 -7.66 -10.94
N ILE A 190 3.98 -8.33 -10.21
CA ILE A 190 4.02 -9.78 -10.12
C ILE A 190 2.98 -10.23 -9.08
N PHE A 191 1.73 -10.34 -9.54
CA PHE A 191 0.66 -10.95 -8.75
C PHE A 191 0.96 -12.43 -8.50
N ARG A 192 0.70 -12.92 -7.28
CA ARG A 192 1.09 -14.28 -6.83
C ARG A 192 -0.08 -15.18 -6.43
N ASN A 193 -1.31 -14.70 -6.52
CA ASN A 193 -2.54 -15.36 -6.06
C ASN A 193 -2.48 -15.73 -4.55
N SER A 194 -2.13 -14.75 -3.73
CA SER A 194 -2.03 -14.80 -2.27
C SER A 194 -3.37 -15.04 -1.55
N PHE A 195 -4.48 -15.20 -2.26
CA PHE A 195 -5.73 -15.63 -1.65
C PHE A 195 -5.79 -17.16 -1.43
N ASP A 196 -4.86 -17.93 -2.03
CA ASP A 196 -4.57 -19.26 -1.47
C ASP A 196 -3.90 -19.14 -0.12
N ASP A 197 -2.58 -18.88 -0.02
CA ASP A 197 -1.99 -17.82 0.83
C ASP A 197 -2.46 -17.62 2.31
N LEU A 198 -3.73 -17.22 2.44
CA LEU A 198 -4.35 -16.49 3.54
C LEU A 198 -5.13 -17.37 4.55
N VAL A 199 -4.79 -17.19 5.82
CA VAL A 199 -5.19 -18.05 6.96
C VAL A 199 -6.63 -17.73 7.44
N LEU A 200 -7.64 -18.10 6.67
CA LEU A 200 -9.07 -17.93 6.97
C LEU A 200 -9.80 -19.27 7.10
N PRO A 201 -10.88 -19.37 7.91
CA PRO A 201 -11.81 -20.50 7.85
C PRO A 201 -12.42 -20.65 6.44
N ASP A 202 -12.51 -21.87 5.93
CA ASP A 202 -12.86 -22.12 4.51
C ASP A 202 -14.23 -21.54 4.10
N ASN A 203 -15.20 -21.55 5.02
CA ASN A 203 -16.52 -20.93 4.84
C ASN A 203 -16.41 -19.41 4.57
N HIS A 204 -15.53 -18.71 5.30
CA HIS A 204 -15.27 -17.29 5.12
C HIS A 204 -14.50 -17.04 3.81
N LYS A 205 -13.46 -17.85 3.54
CA LYS A 205 -12.66 -17.78 2.31
C LYS A 205 -13.53 -17.87 1.06
N THR A 206 -14.37 -18.90 1.00
CA THR A 206 -15.31 -19.16 -0.11
C THR A 206 -16.31 -18.02 -0.29
N THR A 207 -16.84 -17.47 0.82
CA THR A 207 -17.81 -16.37 0.77
C THR A 207 -17.18 -15.07 0.27
N VAL A 208 -15.95 -14.74 0.68
CA VAL A 208 -15.23 -13.56 0.17
C VAL A 208 -14.99 -13.68 -1.33
N GLN A 209 -14.51 -14.82 -1.83
CA GLN A 209 -14.36 -15.06 -3.27
C GLN A 209 -15.70 -14.94 -4.02
N ALA A 210 -16.76 -15.56 -3.52
CA ALA A 210 -18.09 -15.48 -4.14
C ALA A 210 -18.60 -14.03 -4.23
N LEU A 211 -18.45 -13.22 -3.18
CA LEU A 211 -18.84 -11.81 -3.17
C LEU A 211 -17.99 -10.97 -4.14
N VAL A 212 -16.67 -11.13 -4.10
CA VAL A 212 -15.71 -10.40 -4.93
C VAL A 212 -15.94 -10.70 -6.42
N THR A 213 -15.92 -11.98 -6.82
CA THR A 213 -16.13 -12.39 -8.21
C THR A 213 -17.54 -12.04 -8.73
N THR A 214 -18.56 -12.00 -7.87
CA THR A 214 -19.91 -11.54 -8.26
C THR A 214 -19.94 -10.03 -8.49
N HIS A 215 -19.30 -9.24 -7.64
CA HIS A 215 -19.17 -7.79 -7.80
C HIS A 215 -18.37 -7.43 -9.08
N GLU A 216 -17.35 -8.21 -9.44
CA GLU A 216 -16.56 -8.02 -10.66
C GLU A 216 -17.35 -8.34 -11.93
N LYS A 217 -18.02 -9.49 -11.98
CA LYS A 217 -18.87 -9.88 -13.11
C LYS A 217 -20.00 -8.88 -13.37
N GLY A 218 -20.56 -8.28 -12.31
CA GLY A 218 -21.58 -7.23 -12.43
C GLY A 218 -21.06 -5.86 -12.88
N ARG A 219 -19.74 -5.67 -13.10
CA ARG A 219 -19.15 -4.33 -13.32
C ARG A 219 -18.05 -4.21 -14.37
N SER A 220 -17.57 -5.28 -15.00
CA SER A 220 -16.49 -5.19 -16.00
C SER A 220 -16.81 -4.19 -17.13
N PRO A 221 -16.08 -3.07 -17.26
CA PRO A 221 -16.33 -2.10 -18.33
C PRO A 221 -15.79 -2.57 -19.70
N LEU A 222 -15.06 -3.68 -19.72
CA LEU A 222 -14.39 -4.23 -20.91
C LEU A 222 -15.14 -5.43 -21.52
N SER A 223 -16.14 -6.00 -20.85
CA SER A 223 -16.97 -7.08 -21.42
C SER A 223 -18.06 -6.49 -22.32
N SER A 224 -17.76 -6.39 -23.62
CA SER A 224 -18.68 -5.93 -24.67
C SER A 224 -19.80 -6.92 -25.03
N SER A 225 -20.18 -7.80 -24.10
CA SER A 225 -21.24 -8.81 -24.26
C SER A 225 -22.36 -8.55 -23.24
N PRO A 226 -23.64 -8.57 -23.65
CA PRO A 226 -24.77 -8.39 -22.74
C PRO A 226 -25.06 -9.68 -21.95
N GLU A 227 -24.15 -10.06 -21.06
CA GLU A 227 -24.40 -11.12 -20.08
C GLU A 227 -25.48 -10.68 -19.08
N GLN A 228 -26.27 -11.64 -18.61
CA GLN A 228 -27.50 -11.33 -17.87
C GLN A 228 -27.21 -10.70 -16.50
N PRO A 229 -28.04 -9.75 -16.02
CA PRO A 229 -27.88 -9.15 -14.71
C PRO A 229 -27.90 -10.24 -13.63
N SER A 230 -26.91 -10.24 -12.75
CA SER A 230 -26.90 -11.14 -11.61
C SER A 230 -28.09 -10.84 -10.70
N ILE A 231 -28.74 -11.88 -10.17
CA ILE A 231 -30.00 -11.75 -9.42
C ILE A 231 -29.85 -10.77 -8.22
N GLY A 232 -28.66 -10.68 -7.62
CA GLY A 232 -28.36 -9.71 -6.56
C GLY A 232 -28.49 -8.24 -6.99
N SER A 233 -28.18 -7.90 -8.24
CA SER A 233 -28.35 -6.53 -8.77
C SER A 233 -29.82 -6.13 -8.99
N VAL A 234 -30.74 -7.10 -9.00
CA VAL A 234 -32.19 -6.89 -9.14
C VAL A 234 -32.86 -6.54 -7.79
N LEU A 235 -32.14 -6.74 -6.67
CA LEU A 235 -32.64 -6.44 -5.32
C LEU A 235 -32.51 -4.95 -4.93
N ASP A 236 -31.69 -4.18 -5.64
CA ASP A 236 -31.54 -2.74 -5.41
C ASP A 236 -32.67 -1.95 -6.09
N LEU A 237 -33.69 -1.54 -5.32
CA LEU A 237 -34.81 -0.73 -5.83
C LEU A 237 -34.40 0.67 -6.34
N VAL A 238 -33.15 1.10 -6.10
CA VAL A 238 -32.64 2.41 -6.50
C VAL A 238 -31.29 2.27 -7.19
N GLN A 239 -31.23 2.57 -8.49
CA GLN A 239 -29.98 2.58 -9.24
C GLN A 239 -28.92 3.47 -8.56
N GLY A 240 -27.77 2.87 -8.23
CA GLY A 240 -26.63 3.57 -7.62
C GLY A 240 -26.51 3.44 -6.10
N LYS A 241 -27.56 3.02 -5.39
CA LYS A 241 -27.42 2.55 -3.99
C LYS A 241 -26.93 1.09 -3.96
N GLY A 242 -26.57 0.62 -2.76
CA GLY A 242 -26.29 -0.78 -2.34
C GLY A 242 -25.15 -1.54 -3.02
N SER A 243 -24.77 -1.13 -4.23
CA SER A 243 -23.90 -1.80 -5.18
C SER A 243 -22.42 -1.89 -4.81
N GLY A 244 -21.97 -1.31 -3.70
CA GLY A 244 -20.61 -1.49 -3.20
C GLY A 244 -20.41 -2.84 -2.52
N LEU A 245 -19.17 -3.29 -2.38
CA LEU A 245 -18.81 -4.44 -1.54
C LEU A 245 -17.99 -3.94 -0.34
N VAL A 246 -18.66 -3.71 0.78
CA VAL A 246 -18.05 -3.28 2.05
C VAL A 246 -17.90 -4.49 2.99
N ILE A 247 -16.66 -4.80 3.34
CA ILE A 247 -16.30 -5.93 4.20
C ILE A 247 -15.61 -5.41 5.46
N LEU A 248 -16.18 -5.68 6.63
CA LEU A 248 -15.59 -5.34 7.93
C LEU A 248 -14.71 -6.49 8.43
N LEU A 249 -13.44 -6.21 8.71
CA LEU A 249 -12.49 -7.14 9.32
C LEU A 249 -12.27 -6.73 10.78
N HIS A 250 -12.66 -7.57 11.74
CA HIS A 250 -12.58 -7.23 13.17
C HIS A 250 -11.95 -8.33 14.03
N GLY A 251 -11.22 -7.91 15.06
CA GLY A 251 -10.51 -8.82 15.97
C GLY A 251 -9.27 -8.16 16.59
N PRO A 252 -8.41 -8.93 17.28
CA PRO A 252 -7.19 -8.44 17.93
C PRO A 252 -6.18 -7.84 16.92
N PRO A 253 -5.18 -7.08 17.38
CA PRO A 253 -4.09 -6.60 16.52
C PRO A 253 -3.22 -7.76 16.01
N GLY A 254 -2.63 -7.62 14.81
CA GLY A 254 -1.64 -8.55 14.28
C GLY A 254 -2.13 -9.93 13.79
N VAL A 255 -3.45 -10.17 13.76
CA VAL A 255 -4.08 -11.46 13.35
C VAL A 255 -4.32 -11.62 11.83
N GLY A 256 -3.77 -10.75 10.98
CA GLY A 256 -3.87 -10.87 9.51
C GLY A 256 -5.02 -10.13 8.83
N LYS A 257 -5.75 -9.26 9.54
CA LYS A 257 -6.84 -8.42 8.98
C LYS A 257 -6.40 -7.66 7.72
N THR A 258 -5.44 -6.74 7.86
CA THR A 258 -4.88 -5.93 6.77
C THR A 258 -4.45 -6.78 5.57
N SER A 259 -3.79 -7.91 5.83
CA SER A 259 -3.32 -8.85 4.78
C SER A 259 -4.43 -9.61 4.07
N THR A 260 -5.66 -9.65 4.59
CA THR A 260 -6.80 -10.20 3.83
C THR A 260 -7.11 -9.32 2.62
N ALA A 261 -7.07 -8.00 2.77
CA ALA A 261 -7.25 -7.07 1.66
C ALA A 261 -6.06 -7.12 0.68
N GLU A 262 -4.82 -7.25 1.18
CA GLU A 262 -3.63 -7.50 0.33
C GLU A 262 -3.82 -8.74 -0.55
N CYS A 263 -4.33 -9.84 0.02
CA CYS A 263 -4.53 -11.09 -0.70
C CYS A 263 -5.69 -11.05 -1.71
N VAL A 264 -6.77 -10.32 -1.41
CA VAL A 264 -7.89 -10.12 -2.35
C VAL A 264 -7.49 -9.22 -3.53
N ALA A 265 -6.70 -8.17 -3.28
CA ALA A 265 -6.14 -7.34 -4.34
C ALA A 265 -5.23 -8.16 -5.28
N ASP A 266 -4.43 -9.06 -4.71
CA ASP A 266 -3.52 -9.94 -5.46
C ASP A 266 -4.25 -10.99 -6.32
N ASP A 267 -5.31 -11.62 -5.80
CA ASP A 267 -6.12 -12.62 -6.53
C ASP A 267 -6.97 -11.99 -7.65
N THR A 268 -7.52 -10.80 -7.39
CA THR A 268 -8.26 -10.00 -8.40
C THR A 268 -7.36 -9.28 -9.39
N LYS A 269 -6.04 -9.22 -9.15
CA LYS A 269 -5.03 -8.51 -9.94
C LYS A 269 -5.30 -7.00 -10.03
N ARG A 270 -5.69 -6.41 -8.91
CA ARG A 270 -6.10 -5.00 -8.78
C ARG A 270 -5.16 -4.25 -7.83
N PRO A 271 -4.92 -2.94 -8.04
CA PRO A 271 -4.13 -2.15 -7.12
C PRO A 271 -4.78 -2.11 -5.73
N LEU A 272 -4.03 -2.48 -4.69
CA LEU A 272 -4.43 -2.22 -3.32
C LEU A 272 -4.21 -0.73 -3.02
N PHE A 273 -5.26 -0.04 -2.57
CA PHE A 273 -5.16 1.35 -2.16
C PHE A 273 -5.39 1.47 -0.65
N PRO A 274 -4.31 1.58 0.16
CA PRO A 274 -4.43 1.78 1.60
C PRO A 274 -4.62 3.26 1.95
N ILE A 275 -5.61 3.55 2.79
CA ILE A 275 -5.84 4.82 3.47
C ILE A 275 -5.92 4.58 4.99
N THR A 276 -5.59 5.60 5.79
CA THR A 276 -5.71 5.58 7.25
C THR A 276 -6.45 6.82 7.74
N CYS A 277 -6.76 6.88 9.04
CA CYS A 277 -7.46 8.02 9.62
C CYS A 277 -6.75 9.37 9.43
N GLY A 278 -5.42 9.37 9.32
CA GLY A 278 -4.64 10.59 9.06
C GLY A 278 -4.78 11.16 7.65
N ASP A 279 -5.21 10.35 6.66
CA ASP A 279 -5.42 10.81 5.29
C ASP A 279 -6.82 11.42 5.07
N ILE A 280 -7.78 11.04 5.92
CA ILE A 280 -9.18 11.48 5.83
C ILE A 280 -9.38 12.82 6.54
N GLY A 281 -8.70 13.06 7.67
CA GLY A 281 -8.79 14.31 8.44
C GLY A 281 -9.78 14.27 9.61
N GLU A 282 -9.85 15.37 10.36
CA GLU A 282 -10.52 15.44 11.67
C GLU A 282 -11.88 16.15 11.66
N THR A 283 -12.18 17.01 10.68
CA THR A 283 -13.49 17.69 10.59
C THR A 283 -14.42 16.99 9.61
N ALA A 284 -15.72 17.16 9.80
CA ALA A 284 -16.72 16.57 8.91
C ALA A 284 -16.59 17.04 7.44
N ALA A 285 -16.02 18.22 7.20
CA ALA A 285 -15.76 18.74 5.85
C ALA A 285 -14.53 18.09 5.19
N ASP A 286 -13.43 17.95 5.95
CA ASP A 286 -12.23 17.23 5.46
C ASP A 286 -12.58 15.77 5.16
N VAL A 287 -13.32 15.12 6.07
CA VAL A 287 -13.79 13.75 5.93
C VAL A 287 -14.68 13.59 4.69
N GLU A 288 -15.57 14.54 4.39
CA GLU A 288 -16.38 14.48 3.16
C GLU A 288 -15.51 14.62 1.91
N HIS A 289 -14.62 15.62 1.86
CA HIS A 289 -13.79 15.93 0.70
C HIS A 289 -12.71 14.88 0.40
N ASN A 290 -11.92 14.50 1.40
CA ASN A 290 -10.80 13.57 1.24
C ASN A 290 -11.30 12.15 0.95
N LEU A 291 -12.35 11.69 1.65
CA LEU A 291 -12.93 10.38 1.42
C LEU A 291 -13.61 10.30 0.04
N GLN A 292 -14.33 11.34 -0.38
CA GLN A 292 -14.89 11.42 -1.74
C GLN A 292 -13.78 11.37 -2.80
N SER A 293 -12.67 12.09 -2.58
CA SER A 293 -11.51 12.10 -3.48
C SER A 293 -10.86 10.71 -3.57
N HIS A 294 -10.57 10.07 -2.43
CA HIS A 294 -10.05 8.70 -2.40
C HIS A 294 -11.01 7.68 -3.03
N PHE A 295 -12.32 7.83 -2.85
CA PHE A 295 -13.33 7.00 -3.48
C PHE A 295 -13.36 7.15 -5.01
N GLN A 296 -13.23 8.38 -5.53
CA GLN A 296 -13.12 8.64 -6.96
C GLN A 296 -11.85 8.04 -7.57
N LEU A 297 -10.70 8.19 -6.91
CA LEU A 297 -9.43 7.56 -7.32
C LEU A 297 -9.54 6.03 -7.34
N ALA A 298 -10.05 5.45 -6.24
CA ALA A 298 -10.23 4.01 -6.11
C ALA A 298 -11.19 3.44 -7.16
N HIS A 299 -12.26 4.18 -7.50
CA HIS A 299 -13.19 3.78 -8.55
C HIS A 299 -12.57 3.91 -9.95
N LYS A 300 -11.89 5.04 -10.25
CA LYS A 300 -11.25 5.28 -11.57
C LYS A 300 -10.22 4.21 -11.92
N TRP A 301 -9.34 3.87 -10.96
CA TRP A 301 -8.26 2.90 -11.17
C TRP A 301 -8.67 1.45 -10.91
N GLY A 302 -9.92 1.20 -10.51
CA GLY A 302 -10.39 -0.13 -10.15
C GLY A 302 -9.65 -0.72 -8.95
N CYS A 303 -9.27 0.08 -7.95
CA CYS A 303 -8.58 -0.40 -6.76
C CYS A 303 -9.43 -1.37 -5.93
N VAL A 304 -8.78 -2.14 -5.08
CA VAL A 304 -9.35 -2.61 -3.81
C VAL A 304 -8.98 -1.56 -2.76
N LEU A 305 -9.98 -0.87 -2.20
CA LEU A 305 -9.76 0.16 -1.19
C LEU A 305 -9.68 -0.48 0.19
N LEU A 306 -8.75 -0.01 1.02
CA LEU A 306 -8.52 -0.50 2.38
C LEU A 306 -8.41 0.69 3.33
N LEU A 307 -9.33 0.81 4.29
CA LEU A 307 -9.18 1.70 5.42
C LEU A 307 -8.76 0.89 6.66
N ASP A 308 -7.50 1.04 7.06
CA ASP A 308 -6.96 0.41 8.26
C ASP A 308 -7.30 1.25 9.50
N GLU A 309 -7.68 0.60 10.59
CA GLU A 309 -7.99 1.19 11.90
C GLU A 309 -9.16 2.20 11.90
N ALA A 310 -10.22 1.89 11.14
CA ALA A 310 -11.41 2.71 10.93
C ALA A 310 -12.28 2.97 12.19
N ASP A 311 -11.89 2.49 13.38
CA ASP A 311 -12.74 2.58 14.59
C ASP A 311 -13.00 4.01 15.08
N ILE A 312 -12.11 4.96 14.78
CA ILE A 312 -12.32 6.39 15.04
C ILE A 312 -13.59 6.91 14.35
N PHE A 313 -13.80 6.58 13.07
CA PHE A 313 -14.98 7.04 12.30
C PHE A 313 -16.24 6.19 12.51
N LEU A 314 -16.07 4.99 13.05
CA LEU A 314 -17.15 4.01 13.25
C LEU A 314 -17.71 4.01 14.67
N ALA A 315 -17.11 4.73 15.61
CA ALA A 315 -17.53 4.72 17.02
C ALA A 315 -18.96 5.27 17.23
N LYS A 316 -19.59 4.80 18.32
CA LYS A 316 -20.96 5.18 18.72
C LYS A 316 -21.07 6.68 18.96
N ARG A 317 -22.07 7.28 18.32
CA ARG A 317 -22.50 8.65 18.54
C ARG A 317 -22.86 8.89 20.01
N THR A 318 -22.41 9.99 20.59
CA THR A 318 -22.71 10.39 21.97
C THR A 318 -23.43 11.73 22.01
N ARG A 319 -24.33 11.97 22.98
CA ARG A 319 -25.04 13.25 23.08
C ARG A 319 -24.13 14.44 23.39
N SER A 320 -22.94 14.18 23.93
CA SER A 320 -21.92 15.17 24.29
C SER A 320 -21.05 15.60 23.10
N ASP A 321 -20.67 14.69 22.20
CA ASP A 321 -19.74 15.00 21.11
C ASP A 321 -20.44 15.21 19.76
N LEU A 322 -20.92 16.43 19.55
CA LEU A 322 -21.52 16.83 18.28
C LEU A 322 -20.54 16.84 17.10
N ARG A 323 -19.22 16.97 17.34
CA ARG A 323 -18.20 16.98 16.28
C ARG A 323 -17.95 15.57 15.75
N HIS A 324 -17.71 14.63 16.66
CA HIS A 324 -17.57 13.20 16.33
C HIS A 324 -18.85 12.64 15.67
N ASN A 325 -20.03 13.02 16.19
CA ASN A 325 -21.31 12.65 15.58
C ASN A 325 -21.42 13.11 14.12
N ALA A 326 -20.96 14.32 13.81
CA ALA A 326 -21.00 14.86 12.44
C ALA A 326 -20.05 14.09 11.52
N VAL A 327 -18.81 13.85 11.96
CA VAL A 327 -17.81 13.03 11.25
C VAL A 327 -18.34 11.62 10.96
N THR A 328 -18.85 10.92 11.97
CA THR A 328 -19.45 9.57 11.84
C THR A 328 -20.67 9.58 10.90
N SER A 329 -21.47 10.66 10.92
CA SER A 329 -22.63 10.80 10.02
C SER A 329 -22.24 11.03 8.56
N VAL A 330 -21.17 11.80 8.30
CA VAL A 330 -20.60 11.97 6.95
C VAL A 330 -19.98 10.66 6.48
N PHE A 331 -19.14 10.02 7.29
CA PHE A 331 -18.47 8.78 6.94
C PHE A 331 -19.48 7.69 6.52
N LEU A 332 -20.51 7.46 7.33
CA LEU A 332 -21.57 6.49 7.03
C LEU A 332 -22.41 6.88 5.80
N ARG A 333 -22.59 8.18 5.51
CA ARG A 333 -23.24 8.65 4.28
C ARG A 333 -22.38 8.30 3.06
N SER A 334 -21.09 8.58 3.10
CA SER A 334 -20.16 8.34 1.98
C SER A 334 -20.08 6.85 1.62
N LEU A 335 -20.05 5.96 2.61
CA LEU A 335 -20.05 4.50 2.37
C LEU A 335 -21.28 4.01 1.58
N GLU A 336 -22.44 4.65 1.74
CA GLU A 336 -23.69 4.26 1.07
C GLU A 336 -23.65 4.45 -0.46
N TYR A 337 -22.74 5.32 -0.93
CA TYR A 337 -22.56 5.65 -2.36
C TYR A 337 -21.25 5.08 -2.94
N TYR A 338 -20.46 4.31 -2.18
CA TYR A 338 -19.17 3.81 -2.68
C TYR A 338 -19.33 2.63 -3.66
N ALA A 339 -19.17 2.91 -4.95
CA ALA A 339 -19.28 1.95 -6.05
C ALA A 339 -17.99 1.12 -6.28
N GLY A 340 -17.47 0.46 -5.25
CA GLY A 340 -16.24 -0.34 -5.34
C GLY A 340 -16.10 -1.44 -4.29
N ILE A 341 -14.92 -2.05 -4.18
CA ILE A 341 -14.57 -3.02 -3.12
C ILE A 341 -13.83 -2.27 -2.01
N LEU A 342 -14.33 -2.36 -0.79
CA LEU A 342 -13.81 -1.67 0.39
C LEU A 342 -13.66 -2.62 1.57
N PHE A 343 -12.43 -2.78 2.03
CA PHE A 343 -12.11 -3.42 3.30
C PHE A 343 -11.95 -2.37 4.39
N LEU A 344 -12.62 -2.58 5.53
CA LEU A 344 -12.54 -1.74 6.71
C LEU A 344 -11.97 -2.59 7.85
N THR A 345 -10.89 -2.17 8.50
CA THR A 345 -10.35 -2.90 9.67
C THR A 345 -10.66 -2.19 10.98
N THR A 346 -10.83 -2.97 12.05
CA THR A 346 -11.06 -2.42 13.41
C THR A 346 -10.39 -3.29 14.49
N ASN A 347 -9.90 -2.63 15.53
CA ASN A 347 -9.43 -3.27 16.77
C ASN A 347 -10.46 -3.13 17.91
N ARG A 348 -11.60 -2.46 17.68
CA ARG A 348 -12.58 -2.04 18.71
C ARG A 348 -14.04 -2.23 18.26
N VAL A 349 -14.40 -3.46 17.87
CA VAL A 349 -15.75 -3.79 17.33
C VAL A 349 -16.92 -3.43 18.27
N GLY A 350 -16.71 -3.47 19.59
CA GLY A 350 -17.74 -3.21 20.59
C GLY A 350 -18.15 -1.74 20.75
N VAL A 351 -17.32 -0.78 20.31
CA VAL A 351 -17.67 0.65 20.32
C VAL A 351 -18.38 1.12 19.04
N ILE A 352 -18.61 0.24 18.07
CA ILE A 352 -19.18 0.60 16.75
C ILE A 352 -20.65 1.06 16.82
N ASP A 353 -20.98 2.11 16.07
CA ASP A 353 -22.35 2.61 15.84
C ASP A 353 -23.24 1.51 15.23
N PRO A 354 -24.35 1.11 15.87
CA PRO A 354 -25.28 0.11 15.33
C PRO A 354 -25.78 0.42 13.91
N ALA A 355 -25.87 1.69 13.51
CA ALA A 355 -26.27 2.09 12.16
C ALA A 355 -25.30 1.60 11.07
N PHE A 356 -24.03 1.37 11.41
CA PHE A 356 -23.03 0.84 10.47
C PHE A 356 -23.37 -0.58 10.00
N ARG A 357 -24.05 -1.41 10.82
CA ARG A 357 -24.46 -2.77 10.43
C ARG A 357 -25.34 -2.82 9.18
N SER A 358 -26.04 -1.74 8.86
CA SER A 358 -26.86 -1.61 7.63
C SER A 358 -26.05 -1.31 6.35
N ARG A 359 -24.74 -1.09 6.47
CA ARG A 359 -23.82 -0.65 5.38
C ARG A 359 -22.65 -1.62 5.17
N ILE A 360 -22.75 -2.84 5.68
CA ILE A 360 -21.75 -3.89 5.60
C ILE A 360 -22.38 -5.11 4.95
N GLN A 361 -21.85 -5.56 3.81
CA GLN A 361 -22.31 -6.79 3.16
C GLN A 361 -21.75 -8.04 3.87
N MET A 362 -20.54 -7.97 4.45
CA MET A 362 -19.96 -9.07 5.21
C MET A 362 -19.10 -8.57 6.40
N SER A 363 -19.27 -9.18 7.57
CA SER A 363 -18.38 -8.97 8.73
C SER A 363 -17.60 -10.25 9.02
N LEU A 364 -16.27 -10.12 9.16
CA LEU A 364 -15.34 -11.21 9.39
C LEU A 364 -14.65 -11.05 10.74
N PHE A 365 -14.94 -11.98 11.64
CA PHE A 365 -14.24 -12.11 12.92
C PHE A 365 -12.92 -12.86 12.76
N TYR A 366 -11.86 -12.30 13.33
CA TYR A 366 -10.55 -12.92 13.47
C TYR A 366 -10.31 -13.20 14.95
N PRO A 367 -10.26 -14.48 15.38
CA PRO A 367 -9.92 -14.84 16.76
C PRO A 367 -8.44 -14.58 17.06
N GLN A 368 -8.04 -14.72 18.32
CA GLN A 368 -6.62 -14.87 18.67
C GLN A 368 -6.02 -16.12 18.01
N LEU A 369 -4.70 -16.12 17.80
CA LEU A 369 -4.02 -17.22 17.11
C LEU A 369 -3.98 -18.48 18.00
N SER A 370 -4.44 -19.62 17.48
CA SER A 370 -4.30 -20.90 18.18
C SER A 370 -2.88 -21.44 18.09
N LEU A 371 -2.55 -22.43 18.93
CA LEU A 371 -1.28 -23.15 18.89
C LEU A 371 -0.98 -23.71 17.49
N ASP A 372 -1.97 -24.27 16.82
CA ASP A 372 -1.84 -24.86 15.49
C ASP A 372 -1.51 -23.79 14.42
N VAL A 373 -2.27 -22.69 14.38
CA VAL A 373 -2.00 -21.54 13.50
C VAL A 373 -0.59 -21.01 13.75
N THR A 374 -0.21 -20.86 15.01
CA THR A 374 1.12 -20.40 15.42
C THR A 374 2.21 -21.32 14.86
N CYS A 375 2.08 -22.63 15.01
CA CYS A 375 3.03 -23.60 14.46
C CYS A 375 3.18 -23.46 12.94
N LYS A 376 2.05 -23.44 12.23
CA LYS A 376 1.99 -23.30 10.78
C LYS A 376 2.54 -21.95 10.29
N LEU A 377 2.40 -20.86 11.05
CA LEU A 377 3.04 -19.57 10.79
C LEU A 377 4.57 -19.64 10.94
N TYR A 378 5.08 -20.30 11.99
CA TYR A 378 6.53 -20.54 12.12
C TYR A 378 7.06 -21.38 10.94
N GLU A 379 6.33 -22.41 10.49
CA GLU A 379 6.68 -23.19 9.29
C GLU A 379 6.73 -22.33 8.01
N LYS A 380 5.80 -21.37 7.87
CA LYS A 380 5.83 -20.39 6.76
C LYS A 380 7.03 -19.45 6.82
N PHE A 381 7.34 -18.86 7.97
CA PHE A 381 8.50 -17.96 8.09
C PHE A 381 9.84 -18.70 7.90
N ILE A 382 9.96 -19.95 8.39
CA ILE A 382 11.09 -20.85 8.09
C ILE A 382 11.24 -21.08 6.58
N ARG A 383 10.14 -21.42 5.88
CA ARG A 383 10.13 -21.66 4.43
C ARG A 383 10.52 -20.40 3.64
N ARG A 384 10.03 -19.23 4.08
CA ARG A 384 10.39 -17.93 3.47
C ARG A 384 11.88 -17.62 3.65
N ALA A 385 12.42 -17.78 4.85
CA ALA A 385 13.85 -17.56 5.11
C ALA A 385 14.75 -18.42 4.19
N LYS A 386 14.40 -19.71 4.02
CA LYS A 386 15.07 -20.61 3.06
C LYS A 386 14.97 -20.14 1.60
N ALA A 387 13.79 -19.67 1.18
CA ALA A 387 13.59 -19.18 -0.20
C ALA A 387 14.38 -17.88 -0.47
N GLU A 388 14.40 -16.98 0.51
CA GLU A 388 15.12 -15.71 0.46
C GLU A 388 16.64 -15.94 0.38
N GLN A 389 17.17 -16.83 1.24
CA GLN A 389 18.54 -17.36 1.21
C GLN A 389 18.93 -17.95 -0.16
N MET A 390 18.06 -18.77 -0.78
CA MET A 390 18.31 -19.33 -2.12
C MET A 390 18.24 -18.26 -3.23
N SER A 391 17.52 -17.16 -3.03
CA SER A 391 17.37 -16.10 -4.03
C SER A 391 18.50 -15.06 -4.03
N GLN A 392 19.11 -14.79 -2.87
CA GLN A 392 20.12 -13.74 -2.72
C GLN A 392 21.56 -14.26 -2.88
N GLY A 393 21.81 -15.57 -2.69
CA GLY A 393 23.12 -16.20 -2.91
C GLY A 393 24.21 -15.88 -1.86
N TYR A 394 24.02 -14.83 -1.06
CA TYR A 394 24.90 -14.49 0.06
C TYR A 394 24.63 -15.37 1.29
N TYR A 395 25.69 -16.01 1.80
CA TYR A 395 25.81 -16.76 3.06
C TYR A 395 24.74 -17.84 3.33
N ALA A 396 25.15 -19.11 3.23
CA ALA A 396 24.29 -20.26 3.47
C ALA A 396 24.04 -20.52 4.97
N PHE A 397 23.25 -19.66 5.64
CA PHE A 397 22.95 -19.83 7.05
C PHE A 397 22.16 -21.10 7.37
N LYS A 398 22.48 -21.71 8.52
CA LYS A 398 22.03 -23.04 8.93
C LYS A 398 20.73 -22.95 9.74
N ILE A 399 19.60 -23.13 9.08
CA ILE A 399 18.27 -23.06 9.71
C ILE A 399 17.91 -24.39 10.39
N LYS A 400 17.88 -24.39 11.72
CA LYS A 400 17.53 -25.57 12.54
C LYS A 400 16.02 -25.70 12.77
N GLU A 401 15.26 -25.99 11.71
CA GLU A 401 13.78 -26.01 11.70
C GLU A 401 13.15 -26.76 12.89
N LYS A 402 13.66 -27.95 13.22
CA LYS A 402 13.14 -28.80 14.31
C LYS A 402 13.37 -28.20 15.71
N GLU A 403 14.36 -27.32 15.89
CA GLU A 403 14.54 -26.56 17.12
C GLU A 403 13.58 -25.37 17.18
N ILE A 404 13.46 -24.62 16.09
CA ILE A 404 12.60 -23.43 15.98
C ILE A 404 11.11 -23.81 16.22
N LEU A 405 10.64 -24.91 15.63
CA LEU A 405 9.27 -25.40 15.83
C LEU A 405 9.01 -25.95 17.24
N LYS A 406 10.03 -26.55 17.88
CA LYS A 406 9.97 -26.94 19.30
C LYS A 406 9.93 -25.71 20.20
N PHE A 407 10.70 -24.67 19.88
CA PHE A 407 10.64 -23.38 20.58
C PHE A 407 9.23 -22.79 20.49
N GLY A 408 8.67 -22.60 19.27
CA GLY A 408 7.35 -22.00 19.10
C GLY A 408 6.24 -22.73 19.87
N LYS A 409 6.24 -24.08 19.79
CA LYS A 409 5.30 -24.95 20.55
C LYS A 409 5.45 -24.83 22.06
N LYS A 410 6.68 -24.72 22.58
CA LYS A 410 6.95 -24.54 24.01
C LYS A 410 6.56 -23.13 24.47
N HIS A 411 6.96 -22.12 23.71
CA HIS A 411 6.76 -20.70 23.99
C HIS A 411 5.28 -20.36 24.11
N PHE A 412 4.46 -20.75 23.12
CA PHE A 412 3.01 -20.56 23.15
C PHE A 412 2.38 -21.15 24.43
N ARG A 413 2.68 -22.42 24.73
CA ARG A 413 2.17 -23.13 25.92
C ARG A 413 2.65 -22.53 27.24
N THR A 414 3.84 -21.93 27.28
CA THR A 414 4.35 -21.24 28.48
C THR A 414 3.58 -19.94 28.73
N LEU A 415 3.28 -19.16 27.69
CA LEU A 415 2.49 -17.93 27.82
C LEU A 415 1.04 -18.25 28.19
N GLU A 416 0.41 -19.16 27.44
CA GLU A 416 -0.94 -19.68 27.67
C GLU A 416 -1.13 -20.21 29.11
N LYS A 417 -0.21 -21.05 29.62
CA LYS A 417 -0.26 -21.55 31.00
C LYS A 417 -0.13 -20.45 32.06
N ASN A 418 0.63 -19.40 31.76
CA ASN A 418 0.89 -18.30 32.68
C ASN A 418 -0.12 -17.15 32.55
N SER A 419 -1.17 -17.31 31.72
CA SER A 419 -2.15 -16.26 31.38
C SER A 419 -1.53 -14.99 30.77
N TYR A 420 -0.41 -15.13 30.06
CA TYR A 420 0.18 -14.05 29.25
C TYR A 420 -0.34 -14.09 27.81
N GLU A 421 -0.38 -12.92 27.16
CA GLU A 421 -0.76 -12.84 25.74
C GLU A 421 0.20 -13.62 24.85
N THR A 422 -0.34 -14.34 23.87
CA THR A 422 0.46 -15.11 22.90
C THR A 422 0.89 -14.24 21.73
N TRP A 423 2.06 -14.51 21.15
CA TRP A 423 2.60 -13.70 20.06
C TRP A 423 1.69 -13.69 18.81
N ASN A 424 1.23 -12.50 18.43
CA ASN A 424 0.49 -12.28 17.19
C ASN A 424 1.41 -12.37 15.95
N GLY A 425 0.82 -12.41 14.74
CA GLY A 425 1.57 -12.60 13.50
C GLY A 425 2.60 -11.51 13.20
N ARG A 426 2.39 -10.27 13.69
CA ARG A 426 3.37 -9.18 13.58
C ARG A 426 4.54 -9.39 14.56
N GLN A 427 4.27 -9.80 15.81
CA GLN A 427 5.32 -10.17 16.78
C GLN A 427 6.15 -11.35 16.30
N ILE A 428 5.53 -12.43 15.79
CA ILE A 428 6.25 -13.59 15.24
C ILE A 428 7.15 -13.15 14.07
N ARG A 429 6.63 -12.38 13.11
CA ARG A 429 7.42 -11.88 11.97
C ARG A 429 8.63 -11.06 12.43
N ASN A 430 8.41 -10.11 13.34
CA ASN A 430 9.46 -9.27 13.88
C ASN A 430 10.51 -10.11 14.63
N ALA A 431 10.08 -11.12 15.41
CA ALA A 431 10.98 -12.04 16.11
C ALA A 431 11.84 -12.88 15.15
N PHE A 432 11.32 -13.30 13.98
CA PHE A 432 12.13 -13.91 12.93
C PHE A 432 13.19 -12.94 12.39
N GLN A 433 12.83 -11.68 12.11
CA GLN A 433 13.78 -10.66 11.62
C GLN A 433 14.89 -10.40 12.65
N THR A 434 14.54 -10.22 13.93
CA THR A 434 15.54 -10.05 15.00
C THR A 434 16.39 -11.30 15.22
N ALA A 435 15.82 -12.51 15.13
CA ALA A 435 16.57 -13.75 15.30
C ALA A 435 17.56 -14.01 14.15
N ILE A 436 17.25 -13.59 12.91
CA ILE A 436 18.16 -13.63 11.77
C ILE A 436 19.33 -12.64 11.98
N ALA A 437 19.04 -11.37 12.28
CA ALA A 437 20.06 -10.36 12.53
C ALA A 437 20.98 -10.73 13.74
N LEU A 438 20.42 -11.36 14.78
CA LEU A 438 21.20 -11.91 15.89
C LEU A 438 22.11 -13.06 15.45
N ALA A 439 21.64 -13.98 14.60
CA ALA A 439 22.46 -15.07 14.08
C ALA A 439 23.62 -14.55 13.22
N GLU A 440 23.36 -13.57 12.37
CA GLU A 440 24.36 -12.90 11.51
C GLU A 440 25.43 -12.21 12.36
N HIS A 441 25.02 -11.33 13.30
CA HIS A 441 25.95 -10.63 14.19
C HIS A 441 26.76 -11.59 15.06
N GLN A 442 26.13 -12.64 15.62
CA GLN A 442 26.84 -13.67 16.39
C GLN A 442 27.91 -14.36 15.55
N SER A 443 27.59 -14.69 14.29
CA SER A 443 28.51 -15.35 13.37
C SER A 443 29.70 -14.46 13.03
N MET A 444 29.47 -13.20 12.64
CA MET A 444 30.53 -12.22 12.36
C MET A 444 31.44 -11.97 13.58
N THR A 445 30.89 -12.08 14.80
CA THR A 445 31.67 -11.92 16.05
C THR A 445 32.50 -13.17 16.38
N GLN A 446 32.01 -14.37 16.07
CA GLN A 446 32.66 -15.64 16.42
C GLN A 446 33.63 -16.15 15.35
N SER A 447 33.43 -15.80 14.09
CA SER A 447 34.26 -16.25 12.96
C SER A 447 34.27 -15.18 11.86
N PRO A 448 35.14 -14.15 11.96
CA PRO A 448 35.18 -13.04 11.01
C PRO A 448 35.61 -13.44 9.58
N GLU A 449 36.35 -14.54 9.43
CA GLU A 449 36.92 -14.98 8.14
C GLU A 449 36.00 -15.92 7.34
N ASP A 450 35.13 -16.68 8.01
CA ASP A 450 34.04 -17.45 7.39
C ASP A 450 32.79 -17.45 8.30
N PRO A 451 31.95 -16.40 8.21
CA PRO A 451 30.73 -16.34 8.99
C PRO A 451 29.68 -17.32 8.42
N GLN A 452 29.44 -18.41 9.15
CA GLN A 452 28.32 -19.33 8.95
C GLN A 452 27.22 -19.10 10.01
N PRO A 453 26.20 -18.26 9.75
CA PRO A 453 25.16 -18.00 10.75
C PRO A 453 24.31 -19.25 10.99
N THR A 454 23.84 -19.43 12.22
CA THR A 454 22.97 -20.57 12.59
C THR A 454 21.71 -20.05 13.27
N LEU A 455 20.57 -20.21 12.60
CA LEU A 455 19.26 -19.84 13.14
C LEU A 455 18.68 -21.05 13.88
N GLY A 456 18.69 -21.00 15.21
CA GLY A 456 18.17 -22.07 16.09
C GLY A 456 17.30 -21.52 17.20
N LYS A 457 17.02 -22.34 18.22
CA LYS A 457 16.18 -21.92 19.35
C LYS A 457 16.81 -20.77 20.16
N GLU A 458 18.14 -20.67 20.20
CA GLU A 458 18.88 -19.78 21.10
C GLU A 458 18.64 -18.30 20.79
N GLN A 459 18.55 -17.95 19.50
CA GLN A 459 18.23 -16.61 19.03
C GLN A 459 16.78 -16.25 19.39
N PHE A 460 15.83 -17.16 19.19
CA PHE A 460 14.43 -16.95 19.61
C PHE A 460 14.25 -16.90 21.14
N GLU A 461 15.00 -17.70 21.91
CA GLU A 461 15.04 -17.65 23.37
C GLU A 461 15.61 -16.31 23.86
N ALA A 462 16.57 -15.70 23.14
CA ALA A 462 17.06 -14.35 23.43
C ALA A 462 16.03 -13.26 23.12
N VAL A 463 15.38 -13.31 21.96
CA VAL A 463 14.30 -12.38 21.58
C VAL A 463 13.14 -12.46 22.57
N ALA A 464 12.72 -13.66 22.97
CA ALA A 464 11.63 -13.85 23.92
C ALA A 464 11.91 -13.25 25.31
N ARG A 465 13.14 -13.34 25.81
CA ARG A 465 13.51 -12.66 27.07
C ARG A 465 13.33 -11.14 27.00
N GLY A 466 13.62 -10.53 25.85
CA GLY A 466 13.42 -9.09 25.64
C GLY A 466 11.94 -8.68 25.63
N PHE A 467 11.09 -9.43 24.90
CA PHE A 467 9.65 -9.18 24.89
C PHE A 467 9.01 -9.42 26.27
N MET A 468 9.32 -10.53 26.94
CA MET A 468 8.77 -10.84 28.26
C MET A 468 9.04 -9.75 29.30
N GLN A 469 10.22 -9.09 29.28
CA GLN A 469 10.52 -7.98 30.19
C GLN A 469 9.63 -6.75 29.94
N PHE A 470 9.28 -6.46 28.68
CA PHE A 470 8.37 -5.38 28.33
C PHE A 470 6.92 -5.73 28.70
N ASP A 471 6.47 -6.94 28.35
CA ASP A 471 5.10 -7.41 28.61
C ASP A 471 4.84 -7.53 30.13
N GLU A 472 5.81 -8.03 30.90
CA GLU A 472 5.76 -8.08 32.38
C GLU A 472 5.76 -6.69 33.01
N TYR A 473 6.55 -5.74 32.49
CA TYR A 473 6.53 -4.35 32.94
C TYR A 473 5.16 -3.70 32.68
N LEU A 474 4.66 -3.80 31.44
CA LEU A 474 3.38 -3.23 31.04
C LEU A 474 2.21 -3.81 31.85
N SER A 475 2.19 -5.13 32.04
CA SER A 475 1.19 -5.83 32.88
C SER A 475 1.22 -5.36 34.33
N LYS A 476 2.42 -5.17 34.92
CA LYS A 476 2.57 -4.62 36.29
C LYS A 476 2.20 -3.14 36.39
N THR A 477 2.38 -2.35 35.33
CA THR A 477 2.03 -0.92 35.31
C THR A 477 0.53 -0.69 35.12
N LEU A 478 -0.15 -1.49 34.29
CA LEU A 478 -1.57 -1.32 33.97
C LEU A 478 -2.51 -2.24 34.76
N GLY A 479 -1.98 -3.26 35.43
CA GLY A 479 -2.73 -4.21 36.27
C GLY A 479 -3.58 -5.22 35.50
N ALA A 480 -3.44 -5.28 34.16
CA ALA A 480 -4.27 -6.07 33.25
C ALA A 480 -3.55 -6.28 31.90
N THR A 481 -4.00 -7.24 31.09
CA THR A 481 -3.55 -7.42 29.69
C THR A 481 -4.31 -6.48 28.72
N ASP A 482 -3.88 -6.35 27.45
CA ASP A 482 -4.67 -5.60 26.44
C ASP A 482 -6.00 -6.30 26.18
N ALA A 483 -6.02 -7.64 26.17
CA ALA A 483 -7.25 -8.43 26.09
C ALA A 483 -8.22 -8.15 27.26
N ASP A 484 -7.72 -8.08 28.50
CA ASP A 484 -8.52 -7.77 29.69
C ASP A 484 -9.05 -6.32 29.67
N MET A 485 -8.18 -5.35 29.35
CA MET A 485 -8.57 -3.95 29.23
C MET A 485 -9.58 -3.75 28.11
N ALA A 486 -9.35 -4.32 26.91
CA ALA A 486 -10.26 -4.21 25.80
C ALA A 486 -11.63 -4.86 26.08
N LYS A 487 -11.69 -5.87 26.96
CA LYS A 487 -12.93 -6.44 27.48
C LYS A 487 -13.60 -5.53 28.51
N ARG A 488 -12.84 -4.95 29.44
CA ARG A 488 -13.33 -4.01 30.48
C ARG A 488 -13.90 -2.72 29.88
N GLU A 489 -13.20 -2.13 28.91
CA GLU A 489 -13.64 -0.92 28.19
C GLU A 489 -14.69 -1.22 27.11
N GLY A 490 -15.13 -2.47 26.95
CA GLY A 490 -16.16 -2.87 25.98
C GLY A 490 -15.74 -2.75 24.51
N TRP A 491 -14.44 -2.72 24.21
CA TRP A 491 -13.89 -2.59 22.86
C TRP A 491 -13.93 -3.91 22.08
N ARG A 492 -13.58 -5.05 22.70
CA ARG A 492 -13.65 -6.40 22.13
C ARG A 492 -13.61 -7.45 23.24
N ASN A 493 -14.13 -8.65 22.99
CA ASN A 493 -14.00 -9.79 23.91
C ASN A 493 -13.18 -10.88 23.22
N ASP A 494 -11.89 -10.95 23.50
CA ASP A 494 -10.97 -11.86 22.81
C ASP A 494 -11.19 -13.34 23.19
N GLY A 495 -11.79 -13.58 24.37
CA GLY A 495 -12.27 -14.91 24.78
C GLY A 495 -13.58 -15.34 24.13
N TYR A 496 -14.08 -14.62 23.12
CA TYR A 496 -15.27 -15.02 22.37
C TYR A 496 -14.95 -16.16 21.39
N MET A 497 -15.37 -17.37 21.74
CA MET A 497 -15.49 -18.48 20.80
C MET A 497 -16.89 -18.47 20.17
N MET A 498 -16.97 -18.61 18.85
CA MET A 498 -18.24 -19.00 18.21
C MET A 498 -18.59 -20.44 18.64
N GLY A 499 -19.89 -20.76 18.65
CA GLY A 499 -20.42 -22.01 19.19
C GLY A 499 -19.73 -23.27 18.63
N ALA A 500 -19.63 -24.31 19.47
CA ALA A 500 -18.82 -25.50 19.24
C ALA A 500 -19.07 -26.15 17.86
N GLY A 501 -18.21 -25.85 16.88
CA GLY A 501 -18.49 -26.20 15.49
C GLY A 501 -17.56 -25.61 14.44
N ASN A 502 -16.25 -25.43 14.72
CA ASN A 502 -15.28 -25.26 13.63
C ASN A 502 -13.86 -25.72 14.06
N PRO A 503 -13.16 -26.57 13.27
CA PRO A 503 -11.79 -26.97 13.57
C PRO A 503 -10.77 -25.86 13.27
N ALA A 504 -9.50 -26.15 13.56
CA ALA A 504 -8.39 -25.20 13.52
C ALA A 504 -8.28 -24.41 12.20
N VAL A 505 -8.14 -23.09 12.34
CA VAL A 505 -7.99 -22.14 11.21
C VAL A 505 -6.88 -22.62 10.25
N PRO A 506 -7.19 -22.90 8.98
CA PRO A 506 -6.27 -23.58 8.08
C PRO A 506 -5.18 -22.63 7.58
N VAL A 507 -3.94 -23.11 7.54
CA VAL A 507 -2.82 -22.40 6.91
C VAL A 507 -2.52 -23.04 5.58
N VAL A 508 -2.27 -22.18 4.60
CA VAL A 508 -2.41 -22.47 3.18
C VAL A 508 -1.03 -22.48 2.49
N PRO A 509 -0.92 -22.91 1.22
CA PRO A 509 0.32 -22.85 0.44
C PRO A 509 0.27 -21.83 -0.70
N MET A 510 1.46 -21.45 -1.18
CA MET A 510 1.65 -20.75 -2.44
C MET A 510 2.35 -21.64 -3.47
N ALA A 511 2.08 -21.40 -4.76
CA ALA A 511 2.52 -22.24 -5.86
C ALA A 511 4.02 -22.08 -6.23
N MET A 512 4.62 -23.16 -6.72
CA MET A 512 5.91 -23.16 -7.41
C MET A 512 5.71 -23.05 -8.94
N PRO A 513 6.66 -22.48 -9.69
CA PRO A 513 6.75 -22.76 -11.13
C PRO A 513 7.06 -24.24 -11.35
N GLN A 514 6.27 -24.94 -12.16
CA GLN A 514 6.45 -26.38 -12.43
C GLN A 514 7.16 -26.64 -13.77
N PRO A 515 8.20 -27.50 -13.80
CA PRO A 515 8.64 -28.14 -15.04
C PRO A 515 7.66 -29.25 -15.49
N ALA A 516 7.83 -29.76 -16.72
CA ALA A 516 6.84 -30.60 -17.40
C ALA A 516 6.56 -31.96 -16.72
N ARG A 517 5.31 -32.45 -16.89
CA ARG A 517 4.79 -33.70 -16.29
C ARG A 517 5.36 -34.98 -16.93
N HIS A 518 5.48 -36.02 -16.10
CA HIS A 518 5.26 -37.43 -16.47
C HIS A 518 4.25 -38.09 -15.50
N VAL A 519 3.74 -39.28 -15.84
CA VAL A 519 2.32 -39.63 -15.59
C VAL A 519 2.10 -40.98 -14.86
N GLN A 520 1.26 -40.95 -13.80
CA GLN A 520 0.54 -42.08 -13.15
C GLN A 520 1.40 -43.16 -12.42
N LYS A 521 0.91 -43.90 -11.41
CA LYS A 521 -0.44 -44.49 -11.19
C LYS A 521 -0.99 -44.38 -9.75
N GLN A 522 -2.26 -44.79 -9.59
CA GLN A 522 -3.07 -44.80 -8.36
C GLN A 522 -3.01 -46.13 -7.58
N ALA A 523 -3.43 -46.10 -6.31
CA ALA A 523 -3.94 -47.24 -5.53
C ALA A 523 -5.01 -46.75 -4.52
N VAL A 524 -5.89 -47.63 -4.00
CA VAL A 524 -7.12 -47.27 -3.26
C VAL A 524 -7.43 -48.24 -2.09
N ALA A 525 -7.80 -47.70 -0.93
CA ALA A 525 -8.62 -48.29 0.16
C ALA A 525 -9.08 -47.13 1.09
N MET A 526 -10.28 -46.98 1.68
CA MET A 526 -11.39 -47.83 2.19
C MET A 526 -11.40 -48.13 3.71
N LYS A 527 -12.35 -47.44 4.40
CA LYS A 527 -13.19 -47.78 5.59
C LYS A 527 -12.65 -48.61 6.78
N TYR A 528 -13.03 -48.19 8.01
CA TYR A 528 -13.97 -48.83 8.99
C TYR A 528 -14.35 -47.75 10.06
N HIS A 529 -15.60 -47.65 10.57
CA HIS A 529 -16.16 -48.16 11.87
C HIS A 529 -15.22 -48.05 13.10
N SER A 530 -15.67 -47.76 14.34
CA SER A 530 -17.03 -47.66 14.92
C SER A 530 -17.25 -46.34 15.73
N ASP A 531 -18.39 -45.91 16.33
CA ASP A 531 -19.55 -46.53 17.03
C ASP A 531 -19.14 -47.09 18.44
N ASP A 532 -19.64 -46.75 19.66
CA ASP A 532 -20.66 -45.80 20.23
C ASP A 532 -20.14 -45.22 21.63
N ASP A 533 -20.78 -44.84 22.77
CA ASP A 533 -22.15 -44.82 23.38
C ASP A 533 -22.24 -43.97 24.73
N SER A 534 -23.44 -43.63 25.28
CA SER A 534 -23.83 -43.18 26.68
C SER A 534 -23.31 -41.81 27.29
N ASP A 535 -24.11 -40.85 27.81
CA ASP A 535 -24.91 -40.68 29.09
C ASP A 535 -24.09 -40.20 30.35
N SER A 536 -24.58 -39.49 31.40
CA SER A 536 -25.86 -38.79 31.77
C SER A 536 -25.69 -37.90 33.05
N GLU A 537 -26.49 -36.83 33.23
CA GLU A 537 -27.02 -36.25 34.53
C GLU A 537 -26.01 -35.79 35.65
N THR A 538 -26.29 -34.97 36.70
CA THR A 538 -27.38 -34.07 37.20
C THR A 538 -26.83 -33.14 38.31
N ASP A 539 -27.42 -31.94 38.49
CA ASP A 539 -27.57 -31.10 39.72
C ASP A 539 -26.31 -30.76 40.59
N SER A 540 -26.29 -29.86 41.59
CA SER A 540 -27.28 -28.95 42.23
C SER A 540 -26.62 -27.63 42.71
N ASP A 541 -27.43 -26.59 42.97
CA ASP A 541 -27.45 -25.56 44.05
C ASP A 541 -26.21 -25.32 44.98
N GLU A 542 -25.96 -24.16 45.62
CA GLU A 542 -26.90 -23.37 46.46
C GLU A 542 -26.44 -21.90 46.73
N GLU A 543 -27.21 -21.19 47.56
CA GLU A 543 -27.27 -19.75 47.95
C GLU A 543 -25.96 -19.05 48.43
N SER A 544 -25.84 -17.71 48.47
CA SER A 544 -26.50 -16.88 49.51
C SER A 544 -26.27 -15.34 49.46
N ASP A 545 -27.07 -14.61 50.25
CA ASP A 545 -27.29 -13.14 50.26
C ASP A 545 -26.12 -12.24 50.74
N ARG A 546 -26.18 -10.93 50.40
CA ARG A 546 -26.59 -9.86 51.37
C ARG A 546 -26.72 -8.44 50.79
N ASP A 547 -27.71 -7.73 51.33
CA ASP A 547 -27.95 -6.28 51.23
C ASP A 547 -26.80 -5.42 51.78
N VAL A 548 -26.71 -4.14 51.35
CA VAL A 548 -27.10 -2.99 52.19
C VAL A 548 -26.96 -1.62 51.49
N ARG A 549 -27.92 -0.77 51.83
CA ARG A 549 -28.14 0.68 51.65
C ARG A 549 -26.91 1.59 51.95
N GLU A 550 -26.88 2.91 51.72
CA GLU A 550 -27.91 3.89 51.29
C GLU A 550 -27.27 5.17 50.69
N ALA A 551 -28.14 6.08 50.23
CA ALA A 551 -27.86 7.38 49.61
C ALA A 551 -26.92 8.36 50.37
N ARG A 552 -26.36 9.31 49.60
CA ARG A 552 -26.59 10.76 49.86
C ARG A 552 -26.33 11.66 48.65
N ALA A 553 -26.85 12.88 48.70
CA ALA A 553 -26.82 13.85 47.60
C ALA A 553 -26.42 15.27 48.06
N GLY A 554 -25.81 16.03 47.15
CA GLY A 554 -25.53 17.47 47.20
C GLY A 554 -24.99 17.88 45.82
N LYS A 555 -25.47 18.95 45.14
CA LYS A 555 -25.49 20.38 45.48
C LYS A 555 -24.08 20.98 45.68
N SER A 556 -23.72 22.13 45.09
CA SER A 556 -24.40 22.94 44.05
C SER A 556 -23.55 24.13 43.59
N GLY A 557 -23.65 24.50 42.30
CA GLY A 557 -23.25 25.82 41.75
C GLY A 557 -21.78 25.97 41.34
N SER A 558 -21.33 27.11 40.79
CA SER A 558 -22.02 28.21 40.07
C SER A 558 -21.00 29.30 39.70
N ALA A 559 -20.95 29.74 38.43
CA ALA A 559 -20.09 30.82 37.93
C ALA A 559 -18.56 30.56 38.03
N ASP A 560 -17.66 31.31 37.37
CA ASP A 560 -17.88 32.52 36.56
C ASP A 560 -17.02 32.53 35.27
N LYS A 561 -17.16 33.58 34.45
CA LYS A 561 -16.43 33.81 33.19
C LYS A 561 -15.00 34.33 33.42
N GLY A 562 -14.13 34.12 32.43
CA GLY A 562 -12.83 34.80 32.32
C GLY A 562 -12.16 34.55 30.97
N ASP A 563 -12.39 35.45 30.00
CA ASP A 563 -11.54 35.57 28.81
C ASP A 563 -10.33 36.45 29.13
N SER A 564 -9.11 36.00 28.81
CA SER A 564 -7.98 36.89 28.46
C SER A 564 -6.84 36.11 27.80
N GLU A 565 -6.20 36.74 26.82
CA GLU A 565 -5.08 36.21 26.03
C GLU A 565 -3.80 35.98 26.88
N MET A 566 -3.07 34.88 26.61
CA MET A 566 -1.73 34.60 27.13
C MET A 566 -1.11 33.43 26.31
N ASP A 567 0.12 33.46 25.79
CA ASP A 567 0.92 34.63 25.40
C ASP A 567 1.72 34.30 24.12
N ARG A 568 1.86 35.26 23.20
CA ARG A 568 2.58 35.00 21.92
C ARG A 568 4.11 35.02 22.07
N GLU A 569 4.62 35.63 23.13
CA GLU A 569 6.07 35.77 23.36
C GLU A 569 6.71 34.46 23.84
N GLU A 570 6.03 33.67 24.69
CA GLU A 570 6.50 32.34 25.12
C GLU A 570 6.72 31.40 23.93
N PHE A 571 5.80 31.41 22.96
CA PHE A 571 5.94 30.63 21.72
C PHE A 571 7.14 31.08 20.88
N TYR A 572 7.44 32.39 20.87
CA TYR A 572 8.56 32.94 20.12
C TYR A 572 9.93 32.61 20.75
N GLU A 573 10.04 32.66 22.09
CA GLU A 573 11.25 32.21 22.79
C GLU A 573 11.45 30.69 22.68
N TYR A 574 10.39 29.88 22.77
CA TYR A 574 10.47 28.44 22.48
C TYR A 574 11.02 28.16 21.06
N MET A 575 10.58 28.92 20.07
CA MET A 575 11.07 28.79 18.69
C MET A 575 12.51 29.27 18.49
N LYS A 576 12.98 30.29 19.23
CA LYS A 576 14.42 30.66 19.29
C LYS A 576 15.26 29.53 19.88
N TRP A 577 14.88 29.04 21.06
CA TRP A 577 15.57 27.95 21.78
C TRP A 577 15.72 26.70 20.91
N LYS A 578 14.65 26.32 20.21
CA LYS A 578 14.63 25.17 19.30
C LYS A 578 15.60 25.33 18.12
N ARG A 579 15.79 26.56 17.62
CA ARG A 579 16.65 26.87 16.46
C ARG A 579 18.13 26.89 16.81
N GLN A 580 18.50 27.49 17.96
CA GLN A 580 19.88 27.45 18.45
C GLN A 580 20.38 26.01 18.70
N ARG A 581 19.48 25.10 19.08
CA ARG A 581 19.83 23.70 19.35
C ARG A 581 19.99 22.82 18.10
N SER A 582 19.60 23.30 16.91
CA SER A 582 19.80 22.58 15.64
C SER A 582 21.13 22.86 14.94
N GLU A 583 21.91 23.85 15.40
CA GLU A 583 23.14 24.29 14.74
C GLU A 583 24.43 23.73 15.41
N HIS A 584 24.29 22.79 16.35
CA HIS A 584 25.38 22.19 17.15
C HIS A 584 25.25 20.66 17.31
N LYS A 585 24.90 19.96 16.21
CA LYS A 585 24.94 18.50 16.09
C LYS A 585 25.26 18.05 14.67
#